data_AF-A0A8T7MC24-F1
#
_entry.id   AF-A0A8T7MC24-F1
#
_cell.length_a   1.000
_cell.length_b   1.000
_cell.length_c   1.000
_cell.angle_alpha   90.00
_cell.angle_beta   90.00
_cell.angle_gamma   90.00
#
_symmetry.space_group_name_H-M   'P 1'
#
loop_
_entity.id
_entity.type
_entity.pdbx_description
1 polymer ?
#
loop_
_entity_poly.entity_id
_entity_poly.type
_entity_poly.pdbx_seq_one_letter_code
_entity_poly.pdbx_strand_id
1 'polypeptide(L)'
;MSAANYNLEIEQGASFNRTFKITKGGIVQNTSGYNVLLEIKANAQDTANLMKFANDGTGTSGTTVVLGGADGTITLNATTALIKSLTWTNATYSMFITAQGGTGTADEKLLTGIVVVQKWGA
;
A
#
# COMPACT_ATOMS: atom_id res chain seq x y z
N MET A 1 -10.07 13.27 6.68
CA MET A 1 -10.07 12.19 7.70
C MET A 1 -8.62 11.99 8.13
N SER A 2 -8.31 11.73 9.41
CA SER A 2 -6.92 11.41 9.77
C SER A 2 -6.60 9.99 9.34
N ALA A 3 -5.45 9.79 8.68
CA ALA A 3 -5.00 8.45 8.30
C ALA A 3 -4.85 7.55 9.53
N ALA A 4 -5.26 6.29 9.43
CA ALA A 4 -5.04 5.32 10.48
C ALA A 4 -3.56 4.87 10.50
N ASN A 5 -3.05 4.57 11.69
CA ASN A 5 -1.70 4.06 11.88
C ASN A 5 -1.71 2.52 11.89
N TYR A 6 -0.93 1.89 11.02
CA TYR A 6 -0.77 0.45 10.97
C TYR A 6 0.66 0.10 10.53
N ASN A 7 1.29 -0.88 11.16
CA ASN A 7 2.62 -1.33 10.75
C ASN A 7 2.52 -2.54 9.83
N LEU A 8 3.32 -2.56 8.76
CA LEU A 8 3.42 -3.68 7.84
C LEU A 8 4.67 -4.50 8.15
N GLU A 9 4.49 -5.81 8.19
CA GLU A 9 5.58 -6.78 8.26
C GLU A 9 5.62 -7.56 6.95
N ILE A 10 6.81 -7.60 6.35
CA ILE A 10 7.11 -8.29 5.11
C ILE A 10 8.17 -9.35 5.40
N GLU A 11 7.85 -10.60 5.13
CA GLU A 11 8.78 -11.71 5.30
C GLU A 11 9.58 -11.94 4.01
N GLN A 12 10.92 -11.88 4.08
CA GLN A 12 11.74 -12.26 2.94
C GLN A 12 11.66 -13.77 2.70
N GLY A 13 11.35 -14.14 1.45
CA GLY A 13 11.26 -15.56 1.04
C GLY A 13 9.86 -16.01 0.66
N ALA A 14 8.84 -15.23 0.99
CA ALA A 14 7.44 -15.46 0.63
C ALA A 14 6.85 -14.30 -0.20
N SER A 15 5.69 -14.53 -0.80
CA SER A 15 4.89 -13.46 -1.39
C SER A 15 4.21 -12.66 -0.27
N PHE A 16 4.14 -11.35 -0.43
CA PHE A 16 3.36 -10.50 0.47
C PHE A 16 1.92 -10.38 -0.03
N ASN A 17 0.95 -10.60 0.84
CA ASN A 17 -0.46 -10.33 0.60
C ASN A 17 -1.07 -9.70 1.84
N ARG A 18 -1.68 -8.52 1.69
CA ARG A 18 -2.38 -7.85 2.79
C ARG A 18 -3.66 -7.20 2.29
N THR A 19 -4.79 -7.59 2.88
CA THR A 19 -6.11 -7.03 2.58
C THR A 19 -6.57 -6.10 3.71
N PHE A 20 -7.04 -4.92 3.33
CA PHE A 20 -7.68 -3.95 4.21
C PHE A 20 -9.14 -3.81 3.82
N LYS A 21 -10.02 -3.64 4.82
CA LYS A 21 -11.42 -3.28 4.61
C LYS A 21 -11.64 -1.82 4.99
N ILE A 22 -12.19 -1.05 4.07
CA ILE A 22 -12.41 0.39 4.22
C ILE A 22 -13.82 0.62 4.76
N THR A 23 -13.90 1.22 5.94
CA THR A 23 -15.16 1.60 6.56
C THR A 23 -15.11 3.04 7.06
N LYS A 24 -16.25 3.72 7.04
CA LYS A 24 -16.41 5.08 7.56
C LYS A 24 -17.67 5.12 8.42
N GLY A 25 -17.52 5.42 9.70
CA GLY A 25 -18.64 5.36 10.65
C GLY A 25 -19.32 3.98 10.71
N GLY A 26 -18.56 2.90 10.53
CA GLY A 26 -19.08 1.52 10.49
C GLY A 26 -19.67 1.08 9.14
N ILE A 27 -19.74 1.97 8.14
CA ILE A 27 -20.29 1.66 6.81
C ILE A 27 -19.16 1.32 5.84
N VAL A 28 -19.28 0.21 5.13
CA VAL A 28 -18.33 -0.21 4.08
C VAL A 28 -18.32 0.81 2.95
N GLN A 29 -17.13 1.23 2.53
CA GLN A 29 -16.95 2.19 1.45
C GLN A 29 -16.70 1.45 0.14
N ASN A 30 -17.42 1.82 -0.94
CA ASN A 30 -17.18 1.24 -2.25
C ASN A 30 -15.86 1.77 -2.84
N THR A 31 -14.95 0.88 -3.25
CA THR A 31 -13.66 1.23 -3.85
C THR A 31 -13.67 1.24 -5.39
N SER A 32 -14.81 0.93 -6.03
CA SER A 32 -14.95 1.04 -7.50
C SER A 32 -14.75 2.48 -7.97
N GLY A 33 -14.01 2.65 -9.07
CA GLY A 33 -13.72 3.98 -9.63
C GLY A 33 -12.70 4.78 -8.83
N TYR A 34 -11.90 4.13 -7.96
CA TYR A 34 -10.78 4.77 -7.27
C TYR A 34 -9.43 4.21 -7.72
N ASN A 35 -8.41 5.05 -7.59
CA ASN A 35 -7.02 4.67 -7.62
C ASN A 35 -6.49 4.63 -6.19
N VAL A 36 -5.61 3.67 -5.93
CA VAL A 36 -4.92 3.51 -4.67
C VAL A 36 -3.42 3.51 -4.94
N LEU A 37 -2.71 4.31 -4.16
CA LEU A 37 -1.26 4.39 -4.19
C LEU A 37 -0.73 4.17 -2.76
N LEU A 38 0.14 3.18 -2.58
CA LEU A 38 0.98 3.08 -1.39
C LEU A 38 2.42 3.38 -1.78
N GLU A 39 3.01 4.34 -1.10
CA GLU A 39 4.41 4.73 -1.24
C GLU A 39 5.20 4.27 -0.03
N ILE A 40 6.31 3.56 -0.26
CA ILE A 40 7.29 3.18 0.76
C ILE A 40 8.56 3.98 0.52
N LYS A 41 9.04 4.65 1.56
CA LYS A 41 10.19 5.57 1.53
C LYS A 41 11.08 5.33 2.74
N ALA A 42 12.38 5.59 2.63
CA ALA A 42 13.30 5.33 3.75
C ALA A 42 12.91 6.17 4.99
N ASN A 43 12.45 7.40 4.78
CA ASN A 43 11.77 8.22 5.78
C ASN A 43 10.62 9.04 5.16
N ALA A 44 9.81 9.68 6.01
CA ALA A 44 8.62 10.42 5.58
C ALA A 44 8.90 11.68 4.73
N GLN A 45 10.13 12.21 4.77
CA GLN A 45 10.55 13.40 4.05
C GLN A 45 11.24 13.09 2.72
N ASP A 46 11.57 11.82 2.46
CA ASP A 46 12.23 11.45 1.21
C ASP A 46 11.29 11.65 0.01
N THR A 47 11.89 12.07 -1.09
CA THR A 47 11.20 12.20 -2.38
C THR A 47 11.26 10.91 -3.19
N ALA A 48 12.28 10.08 -2.97
CA ALA A 48 12.47 8.82 -3.66
C ALA A 48 11.70 7.67 -2.98
N ASN A 49 10.95 6.92 -3.78
CA ASN A 49 10.27 5.72 -3.33
C ASN A 49 11.21 4.51 -3.39
N LEU A 50 11.30 3.76 -2.28
CA LEU A 50 11.94 2.45 -2.23
C LEU A 50 11.08 1.39 -2.94
N MET A 51 9.76 1.50 -2.79
CA MET A 51 8.78 0.60 -3.37
C MET A 51 7.42 1.30 -3.43
N LYS A 52 6.62 0.97 -4.44
CA LYS A 52 5.27 1.49 -4.63
C LYS A 52 4.30 0.36 -4.93
N PHE A 53 3.10 0.43 -4.39
CA PHE A 53 1.96 -0.37 -4.83
C PHE A 53 0.95 0.58 -5.46
N ALA A 54 0.50 0.30 -6.68
CA ALA A 54 -0.56 1.07 -7.31
C ALA A 54 -1.45 0.19 -8.19
N ASN A 55 -2.74 0.52 -8.29
CA ASN A 55 -3.68 -0.17 -9.19
C ASN A 55 -3.78 0.49 -10.58
N ASP A 56 -3.08 1.59 -10.81
CA ASP A 56 -3.05 2.35 -12.07
C ASP A 56 -1.87 1.96 -12.99
N GLY A 57 -1.10 0.95 -12.61
CA GLY A 57 0.07 0.50 -13.36
C GLY A 57 1.37 1.25 -13.05
N THR A 58 1.36 2.25 -12.14
CA THR A 58 2.57 3.01 -11.74
C THR A 58 3.30 2.43 -10.51
N GLY A 59 2.95 1.20 -10.12
CA GLY A 59 3.56 0.46 -9.03
C GLY A 59 4.95 -0.08 -9.39
N THR A 60 5.73 -0.48 -8.39
CA THR A 60 6.99 -1.19 -8.59
C THR A 60 6.72 -2.52 -9.27
N SER A 61 7.56 -2.92 -10.24
CA SER A 61 7.43 -4.21 -10.91
C SER A 61 7.39 -5.36 -9.90
N GLY A 62 6.40 -6.24 -10.03
CA GLY A 62 6.15 -7.32 -9.07
C GLY A 62 5.24 -6.93 -7.90
N THR A 63 4.65 -5.73 -7.90
CA THR A 63 3.54 -5.33 -7.01
C THR A 63 2.23 -5.23 -7.76
N THR A 64 1.12 -5.49 -7.07
CA THR A 64 -0.22 -5.19 -7.57
C THR A 64 -1.12 -4.69 -6.44
N VAL A 65 -2.15 -3.93 -6.81
CA VAL A 65 -3.26 -3.56 -5.92
C VAL A 65 -4.56 -4.02 -6.54
N VAL A 66 -5.35 -4.78 -5.79
CA VAL A 66 -6.68 -5.26 -6.21
C VAL A 66 -7.74 -4.58 -5.34
N LEU A 67 -8.74 -3.98 -5.99
CA LEU A 67 -9.87 -3.36 -5.32
C LEU A 67 -11.08 -4.30 -5.36
N GLY A 68 -11.74 -4.50 -4.22
CA GLY A 68 -12.93 -5.34 -4.10
C GLY A 68 -14.25 -4.65 -4.48
N GLY A 69 -14.21 -3.40 -4.93
CA GLY A 69 -15.41 -2.65 -5.29
C GLY A 69 -16.37 -2.48 -4.10
N ALA A 70 -17.59 -3.01 -4.23
CA ALA A 70 -18.64 -2.88 -3.22
C ALA A 70 -18.28 -3.54 -1.86
N ASP A 71 -17.40 -4.54 -1.85
CA ASP A 71 -16.91 -5.15 -0.60
C ASP A 71 -15.98 -4.22 0.19
N GLY A 72 -15.53 -3.13 -0.45
CA GLY A 72 -14.73 -2.08 0.13
C GLY A 72 -13.33 -2.53 0.55
N THR A 73 -12.78 -3.51 -0.16
CA THR A 73 -11.45 -4.05 0.14
C THR A 73 -10.37 -3.46 -0.77
N ILE A 74 -9.17 -3.35 -0.20
CA ILE A 74 -7.91 -3.04 -0.90
C ILE A 74 -6.94 -4.16 -0.55
N THR A 75 -6.49 -4.91 -1.55
CA THR A 75 -5.49 -5.98 -1.38
C THR A 75 -4.19 -5.56 -2.03
N LEU A 76 -3.12 -5.50 -1.23
CA LEU A 76 -1.75 -5.29 -1.67
C LEU A 76 -1.09 -6.64 -1.91
N ASN A 77 -0.45 -6.82 -3.07
CA ASN A 77 0.33 -8.02 -3.35
C ASN A 77 1.74 -7.64 -3.79
N ALA A 78 2.73 -8.40 -3.32
CA ALA A 78 4.07 -8.37 -3.88
C ALA A 78 4.59 -9.79 -4.10
N THR A 79 5.21 -10.01 -5.25
CA THR A 79 5.76 -11.33 -5.62
C THR A 79 6.95 -11.70 -4.75
N THR A 80 7.15 -13.00 -4.55
CA THR A 80 8.31 -13.54 -3.83
C THR A 80 9.65 -13.08 -4.42
N ALA A 81 9.74 -12.93 -5.74
CA ALA A 81 10.96 -12.48 -6.42
C ALA A 81 11.33 -11.04 -6.04
N LEU A 82 10.34 -10.14 -6.00
CA LEU A 82 10.53 -8.76 -5.55
C LEU A 82 10.88 -8.70 -4.06
N ILE A 83 10.14 -9.43 -3.22
CA ILE A 83 10.39 -9.43 -1.79
C ILE A 83 11.79 -9.95 -1.45
N LYS A 84 12.29 -10.95 -2.17
CA LYS A 84 13.66 -11.46 -2.05
C LYS A 84 14.73 -10.45 -2.49
N SER A 85 14.43 -9.52 -3.38
CA SER A 85 15.40 -8.51 -3.86
C SER A 85 15.49 -7.27 -2.97
N LEU A 86 14.62 -7.15 -1.95
CA LEU A 86 14.64 -6.01 -1.03
C LEU A 86 15.95 -6.00 -0.21
N THR A 87 16.64 -4.86 -0.24
CA THR A 87 17.91 -4.65 0.47
C THR A 87 17.75 -3.84 1.76
N TRP A 88 16.64 -3.13 1.92
CA TRP A 88 16.30 -2.36 3.11
C TRP A 88 15.50 -3.20 4.12
N THR A 89 15.57 -2.82 5.38
CA THR A 89 14.94 -3.55 6.50
C THR A 89 13.83 -2.76 7.19
N ASN A 90 13.93 -1.42 7.22
CA ASN A 90 12.94 -0.53 7.82
C ASN A 90 12.67 0.64 6.88
N ALA A 91 11.41 1.02 6.78
CA ALA A 91 10.94 2.14 5.98
C ALA A 91 9.66 2.71 6.56
N THR A 92 9.23 3.86 6.06
CA THR A 92 7.91 4.45 6.33
C THR A 92 7.02 4.32 5.11
N TYR A 93 5.72 4.21 5.32
CA TYR A 93 4.76 4.21 4.23
C TYR A 93 3.58 5.17 4.43
N SER A 94 3.00 5.52 3.29
CA SER A 94 1.75 6.28 3.19
C SER A 94 0.88 5.68 2.10
N MET A 95 -0.38 5.42 2.42
CA MET A 95 -1.39 4.94 1.48
C MET A 95 -2.43 6.03 1.22
N PHE A 96 -2.71 6.25 -0.05
CA PHE A 96 -3.63 7.25 -0.57
C PHE A 96 -4.70 6.58 -1.43
N ILE A 97 -5.88 7.18 -1.44
CA ILE A 97 -6.98 6.85 -2.36
C ILE A 97 -7.47 8.11 -3.06
N THR A 98 -7.72 7.99 -4.37
CA THR A 98 -8.08 9.12 -5.24
C THR A 98 -9.15 8.68 -6.22
N ALA A 99 -10.18 9.49 -6.45
CA ALA A 99 -11.23 9.16 -7.42
C ALA A 99 -10.68 9.17 -8.86
N GLN A 100 -11.05 8.18 -9.68
CA GLN A 100 -10.69 8.14 -11.10
C GLN A 100 -11.39 9.28 -11.86
N GLY A 101 -10.61 10.05 -12.64
CA GLY A 101 -11.14 11.15 -13.46
C GLY A 101 -11.50 12.43 -12.68
N GLY A 102 -11.27 12.47 -11.36
CA GLY A 102 -11.54 13.66 -10.56
C GLY A 102 -10.45 14.71 -10.69
N THR A 103 -10.73 15.82 -11.36
CA THR A 103 -9.98 17.07 -11.18
C THR A 103 -10.32 17.64 -9.80
N GLY A 104 -9.65 17.19 -8.74
CA GLY A 104 -9.60 17.97 -7.49
C GLY A 104 -10.15 17.34 -6.20
N THR A 105 -10.28 16.01 -6.08
CA THR A 105 -10.34 15.42 -4.74
C THR A 105 -8.91 15.11 -4.33
N ALA A 106 -8.35 15.92 -3.43
CA ALA A 106 -7.01 15.69 -2.89
C ALA A 106 -6.90 14.25 -2.40
N ASP A 107 -5.80 13.58 -2.75
CA ASP A 107 -5.46 12.23 -2.32
C ASP A 107 -5.81 12.03 -0.83
N GLU A 108 -6.81 11.19 -0.54
CA GLU A 108 -7.19 10.93 0.84
C GLU A 108 -6.21 9.93 1.43
N LYS A 109 -5.46 10.36 2.43
CA LYS A 109 -4.53 9.49 3.14
C LYS A 109 -5.30 8.52 4.02
N LEU A 110 -5.30 7.23 3.65
CA LEU A 110 -6.00 6.17 4.37
C LEU A 110 -5.16 5.59 5.51
N LEU A 111 -3.91 5.23 5.21
CA LEU A 111 -3.01 4.55 6.13
C LEU A 111 -1.63 5.17 6.13
N THR A 112 -0.96 5.08 7.26
CA THR A 112 0.46 5.38 7.39
C THR A 112 1.08 4.50 8.45
N GLY A 113 2.39 4.32 8.40
CA GLY A 113 3.10 3.57 9.43
C GLY A 113 4.49 3.17 9.00
N ILE A 114 5.03 2.17 9.69
CA ILE A 114 6.35 1.61 9.42
C ILE A 114 6.18 0.31 8.64
N VAL A 115 7.12 0.05 7.73
CA VAL A 115 7.29 -1.24 7.08
C VAL A 115 8.58 -1.87 7.58
N VAL A 116 8.48 -3.09 8.09
CA VAL A 116 9.63 -3.90 8.53
C VAL A 116 9.76 -5.09 7.60
N VAL A 117 10.96 -5.29 7.05
CA VAL A 117 11.32 -6.45 6.24
C VAL A 117 12.17 -7.37 7.10
N GLN A 118 11.62 -8.53 7.44
CA GLN A 118 12.29 -9.52 8.27
C GLN A 118 12.95 -10.59 7.40
N LYS A 119 14.21 -10.91 7.70
CA LYS A 119 14.93 -12.04 7.12
C LYS A 119 14.87 -13.21 8.11
N TRP A 120 14.42 -14.38 7.66
CA TRP A 120 14.60 -15.62 8.41
C TRP A 120 15.73 -16.43 7.77
N GLY A 121 16.77 -16.73 8.56
CA GLY A 121 17.90 -17.59 8.19
C GLY A 121 19.08 -16.86 7.54
N ALA A 122 20.10 -16.56 8.34
CA ALA A 122 21.50 -16.51 7.90
C ALA A 122 22.20 -17.75 8.46
#